data_AF-A0A257MP66-F1
#
_entry.id   AF-A0A257MP66-F1
#
_cell.length_a   1.000
_cell.length_b   1.000
_cell.length_c   1.000
_cell.angle_alpha   90.00
_cell.angle_beta   90.00
_cell.angle_gamma   90.00
#
_symmetry.space_group_name_H-M   'P 1'
#
loop_
_entity.id
_entity.type
_entity.pdbx_description
1 polymer ?
#
loop_
_entity_poly.entity_id
_entity_poly.type
_entity_poly.pdbx_seq_one_letter_code
_entity_poly.pdbx_strand_id
1 'polypeptide(L)' 'MHLRVVLVQPLYDGNVGSVARAMKNFGFHDLVMV' A
#
# COMPACT_ATOMS: atom_id res chain seq x y z
N MET A 1 -7.52 15.22 -3.38
CA MET A 1 -7.90 13.97 -4.08
C MET A 1 -7.79 12.83 -3.07
N HIS A 2 -8.80 11.96 -2.95
CA HIS A 2 -8.77 10.84 -2.02
C HIS A 2 -8.42 9.56 -2.82
N LEU A 3 -7.28 8.95 -2.53
CA LEU A 3 -6.79 7.75 -3.22
C LEU A 3 -6.51 6.65 -2.19
N ARG A 4 -7.11 5.49 -2.41
CA ARG A 4 -6.94 4.28 -1.59
C ARG A 4 -6.20 3.22 -2.39
N VAL A 5 -5.16 2.66 -1.79
CA VAL A 5 -4.41 1.53 -2.33
C VAL A 5 -4.91 0.26 -1.66
N VAL A 6 -5.35 -0.72 -2.45
CA VAL A 6 -5.86 -2.01 -1.95
C VAL A 6 -4.93 -3.12 -2.43
N LEU A 7 -4.33 -3.85 -1.50
CA LEU A 7 -3.52 -5.04 -1.78
C LEU A 7 -4.38 -6.28 -1.61
N VAL A 8 -4.70 -6.95 -2.71
CA VAL A 8 -5.47 -8.19 -2.72
C VAL A 8 -4.51 -9.38 -2.66
N GLN A 9 -4.63 -10.18 -1.60
CA GLN A 9 -3.88 -11.41 -1.37
C GLN A 9 -2.37 -11.27 -1.65
N PRO A 10 -1.66 -10.35 -0.96
CA PRO A 10 -0.21 -10.22 -1.16
C PRO A 10 0.50 -11.52 -0.82
N LEU A 11 1.27 -12.06 -1.78
CA LEU A 11 1.95 -13.35 -1.65
C LEU A 11 3.04 -13.37 -0.56
N TYR A 12 3.68 -12.22 -0.32
CA TYR A 12 4.76 -12.07 0.65
C TYR A 12 4.54 -10.84 1.53
N ASP A 13 4.79 -10.97 2.83
CA ASP A 13 4.67 -9.86 3.80
C ASP A 13 5.55 -8.65 3.43
N GLY A 14 6.71 -8.90 2.81
CA GLY A 14 7.62 -7.85 2.34
C GLY A 14 7.00 -6.92 1.27
N ASN A 15 5.99 -7.37 0.55
CA ASN A 15 5.31 -6.55 -0.46
C ASN A 15 4.51 -5.43 0.20
N VAL A 16 3.92 -5.67 1.38
CA VAL A 16 3.17 -4.66 2.15
C VAL A 16 4.08 -3.50 2.52
N GLY A 17 5.27 -3.81 3.07
CA GLY A 17 6.25 -2.78 3.44
C GLY A 17 6.79 -2.00 2.23
N SER A 18 7.02 -2.70 1.11
CA SER A 18 7.51 -2.09 -0.13
C SER A 18 6.49 -1.10 -0.72
N VAL A 19 5.21 -1.49 -0.75
CA VAL A 19 4.10 -0.63 -1.18
C VAL A 19 3.90 0.54 -0.23
N ALA A 20 3.90 0.31 1.09
CA ALA A 20 3.78 1.39 2.08
C ALA A 20 4.90 2.43 1.96
N ARG A 21 6.15 1.99 1.68
CA ARG A 21 7.28 2.91 1.42
C ARG A 21 7.05 3.74 0.16
N ALA A 22 6.63 3.11 -0.93
CA ALA A 22 6.31 3.80 -2.16
C ALA A 22 5.18 4.83 -1.93
N MET A 23 4.11 4.43 -1.24
CA MET A 23 3.01 5.32 -0.87
C MET A 23 3.50 6.55 -0.09
N LYS A 24 4.39 6.36 0.90
CA LYS A 24 4.97 7.47 1.67
C LYS A 24 5.75 8.45 0.79
N ASN A 25 6.51 7.96 -0.20
CA ASN A 25 7.27 8.82 -1.12
C ASN A 25 6.37 9.73 -1.98
N PHE A 26 5.12 9.31 -2.22
CA PHE A 26 4.14 10.06 -3.03
C PHE A 26 3.03 10.73 -2.22
N GLY A 27 3.08 10.69 -0.88
CA GLY A 27 2.08 11.30 -0.01
C GLY A 27 0.73 10.55 0.01
N PHE A 28 0.71 9.25 -0.27
CA PHE A 28 -0.47 8.41 -0.11
C PHE A 28 -0.52 7.78 1.28
N HIS A 29 -1.72 7.72 1.87
CA HIS A 29 -1.89 7.37 3.28
C HIS A 29 -2.97 6.32 3.57
N ASP A 30 -3.83 5.98 2.60
CA ASP A 30 -4.92 5.02 2.78
C ASP A 30 -4.56 3.67 2.12
N LEU A 31 -4.06 2.73 2.93
CA LEU A 31 -3.68 1.37 2.53
C LEU A 31 -4.63 0.36 3.18
N VAL A 32 -5.23 -0.51 2.37
CA VAL A 32 -6.10 -1.62 2.82
C VAL A 32 -5.56 -2.94 2.27
N MET A 33 -5.68 -4.00 3.05
CA MET A 33 -5.37 -5.37 2.65
C MET A 33 -6.65 -6.20 2.61
N VAL A 34 -6.83 -7.01 1.56
CA VAL A 34 -8.00 -7.89 1.34
C VAL A 34 -7.54 -9.28 0.94
#